data_AF-A0A7C9D809-F1
#
_entry.id   AF-A0A7C9D809-F1
#
_cell.length_a   1.000
_cell.length_b   1.000
_cell.length_c   1.000
_cell.angle_alpha   90.00
_cell.angle_beta   90.00
_cell.angle_gamma   90.00
#
_symmetry.space_group_name_H-M   'P 1'
#
loop_
_entity.id
_entity.type
_entity.pdbx_description
1 polymer ?
#
loop_
_entity_poly.entity_id
_entity_poly.type
_entity_poly.pdbx_seq_one_letter_code
_entity_poly.pdbx_strand_id
1 'polypeptide(L)'
;RERERERERERMEVPGSSKKMIATQEEMVEARVPLSYRDQCAHLLIPLNKCRQAEFYLPWKCENERHSYEKCEYELVMERMLQMQKIREQKNEQQQKQPIPLIPKTANA
;
A
#
# COMPACT_ATOMS: atom_id res chain seq x y z
N ARG A 1 -14.64 15.69 -21.00
CA ARG A 1 -13.47 16.43 -20.45
C ARG A 1 -13.43 16.40 -18.93
N GLU A 2 -14.26 17.16 -18.18
CA GLU A 2 -14.20 17.15 -16.69
C GLU A 2 -14.64 15.80 -16.09
N ARG A 3 -15.78 15.27 -16.54
CA ARG A 3 -16.28 13.92 -16.18
C ARG A 3 -15.36 12.76 -16.57
N GLU A 4 -14.37 12.97 -17.42
CA GLU A 4 -13.37 11.94 -17.77
C GLU A 4 -12.17 12.02 -16.82
N ARG A 5 -11.69 13.23 -16.53
CA ARG A 5 -10.63 13.47 -15.51
C ARG A 5 -11.06 13.00 -14.12
N GLU A 6 -12.35 13.12 -13.80
CA GLU A 6 -12.90 12.67 -12.53
C GLU A 6 -12.94 11.13 -12.43
N ARG A 7 -13.41 10.44 -13.49
CA ARG A 7 -13.35 8.97 -13.57
C ARG A 7 -11.93 8.43 -13.52
N GLU A 8 -10.99 9.15 -14.12
CA GLU A 8 -9.57 8.79 -14.10
C GLU A 8 -8.96 8.97 -12.69
N ARG A 9 -9.32 10.05 -11.98
CA ARG A 9 -8.97 10.22 -10.56
C ARG A 9 -9.51 9.09 -9.69
N GLU A 10 -10.78 8.76 -9.85
CA GLU A 10 -11.45 7.71 -9.07
C GLU A 10 -10.81 6.34 -9.32
N ARG A 11 -10.45 6.03 -10.58
CA ARG A 11 -9.73 4.79 -10.94
C ARG A 11 -8.38 4.64 -10.21
N MET A 12 -7.73 5.76 -9.88
CA MET A 12 -6.39 5.77 -9.26
C MET A 12 -6.45 5.75 -7.72
N GLU A 13 -7.62 5.89 -7.10
CA GLU A 13 -7.77 5.90 -5.65
C GLU A 13 -7.88 4.46 -5.11
N VAL A 14 -6.97 4.09 -4.20
CA VAL A 14 -6.97 2.76 -3.57
C VAL A 14 -7.63 2.85 -2.19
N PRO A 15 -8.67 2.04 -1.90
CA PRO A 15 -9.31 2.04 -0.59
C PRO A 15 -8.30 1.77 0.52
N GLY A 16 -8.20 2.70 1.47
CA GLY A 16 -7.27 2.57 2.59
C GLY A 16 -5.81 2.87 2.23
N SER A 17 -5.51 3.70 1.22
CA SER A 17 -4.23 4.39 1.18
C SER A 17 -4.43 5.85 0.78
N SER A 18 -3.61 6.74 1.33
CA SER A 18 -3.60 8.15 0.91
C SER A 18 -3.00 8.32 -0.49
N LYS A 19 -2.21 7.33 -0.94
CA LYS A 19 -1.46 7.41 -2.19
C LYS A 19 -2.26 6.89 -3.38
N LYS A 20 -2.13 7.60 -4.49
CA LYS A 20 -2.76 7.26 -5.77
C LYS A 20 -1.92 6.23 -6.51
N MET A 21 -2.58 5.29 -7.17
CA MET A 21 -1.94 4.35 -8.08
C MET A 21 -1.67 5.04 -9.42
N ILE A 22 -0.45 5.52 -9.60
CA ILE A 22 -0.07 6.29 -10.80
C ILE A 22 0.37 5.36 -11.95
N ALA A 23 1.14 4.31 -11.65
CA ALA A 23 1.61 3.37 -12.66
C ALA A 23 0.45 2.47 -13.13
N THR A 24 0.29 2.32 -14.45
CA THR A 24 -0.72 1.42 -14.99
C THR A 24 -0.26 -0.04 -14.88
N GLN A 25 -1.23 -0.97 -14.94
CA GLN A 25 -0.92 -2.39 -14.87
C GLN A 25 -0.07 -2.86 -16.07
N GLU A 26 -0.29 -2.29 -17.24
CA GLU A 26 0.44 -2.59 -18.47
C GLU A 26 1.90 -2.12 -18.37
N GLU A 27 2.13 -0.90 -17.88
CA GLU A 27 3.47 -0.36 -17.64
C GLU A 27 4.29 -1.21 -16.65
N MET A 28 3.66 -1.68 -15.57
CA MET A 28 4.33 -2.55 -14.59
C MET A 28 4.68 -3.93 -15.16
N VAL A 29 3.88 -4.44 -16.10
CA VAL A 29 4.16 -5.70 -16.80
C VAL A 29 5.31 -5.52 -17.78
N GLU A 30 5.28 -4.45 -18.57
CA GLU A 30 6.35 -4.11 -19.52
C GLU A 30 7.69 -3.93 -18.80
N ALA A 31 7.70 -3.20 -17.68
CA ALA A 31 8.88 -3.01 -16.85
C ALA A 31 9.26 -4.24 -16.01
N ARG A 32 8.54 -5.36 -16.14
CA ARG A 32 8.77 -6.63 -15.43
C ARG A 32 8.88 -6.46 -13.91
N VAL A 33 8.04 -5.59 -13.34
CA VAL A 33 8.01 -5.36 -11.89
C VAL A 33 7.49 -6.62 -11.18
N PRO A 34 8.21 -7.17 -10.19
CA PRO A 34 7.75 -8.31 -9.41
C PRO A 34 6.48 -7.99 -8.63
N LEU A 35 5.61 -8.99 -8.42
CA LEU A 35 4.31 -8.79 -7.77
C LEU A 35 4.38 -8.11 -6.39
N SER A 36 5.44 -8.38 -5.63
CA SER A 36 5.67 -7.76 -4.30
C SER A 36 5.87 -6.25 -4.35
N TYR A 37 6.32 -5.71 -5.48
CA TYR A 37 6.63 -4.30 -5.68
C TYR A 37 5.63 -3.58 -6.60
N ARG A 38 4.46 -4.18 -6.83
CA ARG A 38 3.35 -3.57 -7.57
C ARG A 38 2.40 -2.83 -6.63
N ASP A 39 2.98 -1.96 -5.83
CA ASP A 39 2.29 -1.13 -4.86
C ASP A 39 2.11 0.30 -5.40
N GLN A 40 1.55 1.20 -4.59
CA GLN A 40 1.32 2.60 -5.01
C GLN A 40 2.63 3.33 -5.37
N CYS A 41 3.79 2.87 -4.88
CA CYS A 41 5.10 3.47 -5.16
C CYS A 41 5.79 2.92 -6.43
N ALA A 42 5.19 1.97 -7.15
CA ALA A 42 5.78 1.34 -8.35
C ALA A 42 6.20 2.35 -9.45
N HIS A 43 5.50 3.48 -9.56
CA HIS A 43 5.81 4.55 -10.51
C HIS A 43 7.21 5.18 -10.28
N LEU A 44 7.76 5.11 -9.06
CA LEU A 44 9.12 5.54 -8.74
C LEU A 44 10.15 4.42 -8.93
N LEU A 45 9.72 3.17 -8.78
CA LEU A 45 10.61 2.01 -8.94
C LEU A 45 11.00 1.77 -10.40
N ILE A 46 10.08 1.99 -11.35
CA ILE A 46 10.35 1.86 -12.78
C ILE A 46 11.52 2.76 -13.23
N PRO A 47 11.53 4.08 -12.99
CA PRO A 47 12.66 4.94 -13.37
C PRO A 47 13.93 4.61 -12.57
N LEU A 48 13.82 4.23 -11.30
CA LEU A 48 14.97 3.80 -10.50
C LEU A 48 15.67 2.57 -11.11
N ASN A 49 14.90 1.56 -11.55
CA ASN A 49 15.45 0.38 -12.18
C ASN A 49 16.06 0.67 -13.56
N LYS A 50 15.48 1.61 -14.33
CA LYS A 50 16.09 2.10 -15.58
C LYS A 50 17.44 2.77 -15.31
N CYS A 51 17.52 3.64 -14.30
CA CYS A 51 18.77 4.30 -13.91
C CYS A 51 19.82 3.29 -13.44
N ARG A 52 19.44 2.31 -12.60
CA ARG A 52 20.32 1.24 -12.13
C ARG A 52 20.90 0.41 -13.27
N GLN A 53 20.10 0.05 -14.27
CA GLN A 53 20.57 -0.70 -15.43
C GLN A 53 21.53 0.13 -16.29
N ALA A 54 21.22 1.41 -16.52
CA ALA A 54 22.06 2.31 -17.31
C ALA A 54 23.43 2.57 -16.65
N GLU A 55 23.46 2.75 -15.33
CA GLU A 55 24.66 3.05 -14.55
C GLU A 55 25.32 1.79 -13.96
N PHE A 56 24.96 0.59 -14.42
CA PHE A 56 25.52 -0.69 -13.94
C PHE A 56 25.47 -0.87 -12.41
N TYR A 57 24.40 -0.38 -11.77
CA TYR A 57 24.14 -0.52 -10.32
C TYR A 57 25.22 0.10 -9.42
N LEU A 58 25.90 1.15 -9.88
CA LEU A 58 26.87 1.88 -9.06
C LEU A 58 26.20 2.50 -7.81
N PRO A 59 26.75 2.29 -6.59
CA PRO A 59 26.10 2.70 -5.34
C PRO A 59 25.85 4.20 -5.17
N TRP A 60 26.70 5.04 -5.77
CA TRP A 60 26.67 6.51 -5.69
C TRP A 60 25.89 7.16 -6.84
N LYS A 61 25.27 6.35 -7.70
CA LYS A 61 24.40 6.80 -8.79
C LYS A 61 22.94 6.53 -8.44
N CYS A 62 22.04 7.32 -9.01
CA CYS A 62 20.59 7.21 -8.82
C CYS A 62 20.11 7.39 -7.36
N GLU A 63 20.86 8.14 -6.54
CA GLU A 63 20.55 8.34 -5.11
C GLU A 63 19.23 9.07 -4.89
N ASN A 64 18.92 10.06 -5.73
CA ASN A 64 17.70 10.84 -5.62
C ASN A 64 16.45 9.98 -5.89
N GLU A 65 16.49 9.20 -6.97
CA GLU A 65 15.43 8.27 -7.36
C GLU A 65 15.24 7.21 -6.30
N ARG A 66 16.35 6.68 -5.76
CA ARG A 66 16.33 5.69 -4.67
C ARG A 66 15.70 6.27 -3.42
N HIS A 67 16.16 7.44 -2.95
CA HIS A 67 15.63 8.05 -1.75
C HIS A 67 14.15 8.44 -1.89
N SER A 68 13.75 8.89 -3.08
CA SER A 68 12.34 9.17 -3.38
C SER A 68 11.46 7.92 -3.28
N TYR A 69 11.92 6.80 -3.82
CA TYR A 69 11.23 5.51 -3.70
C TYR A 69 11.17 5.03 -2.25
N GLU A 70 12.28 5.05 -1.52
CA GLU A 70 12.36 4.65 -0.12
C GLU A 70 11.45 5.50 0.78
N LYS A 71 11.41 6.82 0.57
CA LYS A 71 10.48 7.70 1.27
C LYS A 71 9.03 7.33 0.98
N CYS A 72 8.72 7.00 -0.27
CA CYS A 72 7.38 6.61 -0.65
C CYS A 72 6.92 5.33 0.08
N GLU A 73 7.77 4.31 0.09
CA GLU A 73 7.56 3.05 0.80
C GLU A 73 7.42 3.26 2.31
N TYR A 74 8.28 4.10 2.90
CA TYR A 74 8.22 4.43 4.32
C TYR A 74 6.86 4.99 4.72
N GLU A 75 6.36 5.99 3.97
CA GLU A 75 5.04 6.58 4.23
C GLU A 75 3.91 5.54 4.10
N LEU A 76 3.98 4.62 3.12
CA LEU A 76 2.99 3.54 2.99
C LEU A 76 3.01 2.57 4.18
N VAL A 77 4.20 2.22 4.67
CA VAL A 77 4.34 1.37 5.86
C VAL A 77 3.76 2.06 7.09
N MET A 78 4.01 3.36 7.26
CA MET A 78 3.43 4.13 8.36
C MET A 78 1.91 4.19 8.29
N GLU A 79 1.33 4.41 7.11
CA GLU A 79 -0.12 4.35 6.90
C GLU A 79 -0.70 2.98 7.31
N ARG A 80 -0.05 1.89 6.87
CA ARG A 80 -0.47 0.52 7.19
C ARG A 80 -0.34 0.22 8.69
N MET A 81 0.68 0.74 9.37
CA MET A 81 0.84 0.60 10.81
C MET A 81 -0.29 1.30 11.57
N LEU A 82 -0.64 2.52 11.19
CA LEU A 82 -1.76 3.27 11.78
C LEU A 82 -3.11 2.55 11.55
N GLN A 83 -3.32 1.95 10.38
CA GLN A 83 -4.50 1.14 10.12
C GLN A 83 -4.56 -0.11 10.99
N MET A 84 -3.43 -0.80 11.13
CA MET A 84 -3.36 -1.97 12.00
C MET A 84 -3.62 -1.62 13.47
N GLN A 85 -3.15 -0.46 13.94
CA GLN A 85 -3.46 0.05 15.28
C GLN A 85 -4.97 0.25 15.46
N LYS A 86 -5.63 0.96 14.52
CA LYS A 86 -7.09 1.16 14.54
C LYS A 86 -7.87 -0.15 14.54
N ILE A 87 -7.45 -1.13 13.72
CA ILE A 87 -8.09 -2.46 13.69
C ILE A 87 -7.92 -3.19 15.03
N ARG A 88 -6.75 -3.08 15.67
CA ARG A 88 -6.50 -3.68 17.00
C ARG A 88 -7.35 -3.05 18.09
N GLU A 89 -7.47 -1.72 18.10
CA GLU A 89 -8.31 -0.98 19.05
C GLU A 89 -9.79 -1.39 18.91
N GLN A 90 -10.32 -1.40 17.68
CA GLN A 90 -11.69 -1.83 17.40
C GLN A 90 -11.94 -3.28 17.82
N LYS A 91 -10.97 -4.19 17.62
CA LYS A 91 -11.08 -5.59 18.07
C LYS A 91 -11.14 -5.68 19.60
N ASN A 92 -10.34 -4.89 20.31
CA ASN A 92 -10.36 -4.86 21.77
C ASN A 92 -11.70 -4.34 22.31
N GLU A 93 -12.23 -3.26 21.73
CA GLU A 93 -13.56 -2.74 22.08
C GLU A 93 -14.67 -3.76 21.79
N GLN A 94 -14.60 -4.46 20.66
CA GLN A 94 -15.58 -5.51 20.31
C GLN A 94 -15.51 -6.69 21.27
N GLN A 95 -14.31 -7.09 21.73
CA GLN A 95 -14.16 -8.14 22.75
C GLN A 95 -14.75 -7.71 24.10
N GLN A 96 -14.59 -6.44 24.49
CA GLN A 96 -15.20 -5.92 25.72
C GLN A 96 -16.73 -5.82 25.66
N LYS A 97 -17.31 -5.67 24.46
CA LYS A 97 -18.76 -5.60 24.23
C LYS A 97 -19.45 -6.97 24.09
N GLN A 98 -18.71 -8.08 24.07
CA GLN A 98 -19.33 -9.41 24.11
C GLN A 98 -19.84 -9.67 25.54
N PRO A 99 -21.16 -9.79 25.77
CA PRO A 99 -21.65 -10.16 27.09
C PRO A 99 -21.11 -11.55 27.44
N ILE A 100 -20.46 -11.64 28.61
CA ILE A 100 -20.06 -12.91 29.20
C ILE A 100 -21.29 -13.83 29.18
N PRO A 101 -21.25 -15.04 28.60
CA PRO A 101 -22.33 -15.99 28.72
C PRO A 101 -22.44 -16.40 30.19
N LEU A 102 -23.35 -15.74 30.94
CA LEU A 102 -23.57 -16.00 32.36
C LEU A 102 -24.25 -17.36 32.63
N ILE A 103 -24.47 -18.18 31.59
CA ILE A 103 -25.09 -19.50 31.71
C ILE A 103 -24.22 -20.52 30.94
N PRO A 104 -23.59 -21.50 31.63
CA PRO A 104 -22.95 -22.61 30.95
C PRO A 104 -24.01 -23.42 30.19
N LYS A 105 -23.70 -23.84 28.96
CA LYS A 105 -24.60 -24.56 28.04
C LYS A 105 -25.05 -25.95 28.54
N THR A 106 -24.83 -26.29 29.81
CA THR A 106 -24.98 -27.64 30.38
C THR A 106 -26.31 -27.90 31.08
N ALA A 107 -27.34 -27.07 30.87
CA ALA A 107 -28.66 -27.24 31.51
C ALA A 107 -29.80 -27.55 30.52
N ASN A 108 -29.51 -28.27 29.43
CA ASN A 108 -30.53 -28.91 28.59
C ASN A 108 -30.18 -30.40 28.45
N ALA A 109 -30.54 -31.18 29.46
CA ALA A 109 -30.65 -32.63 29.45
C ALA A 109 -31.78 -33.03 30.41
#